data_AF-A0A3S4VXM0-F1
#
_entry.id   AF-A0A3S4VXM0-F1
#
_cell.length_a   1.000
_cell.length_b   1.000
_cell.length_c   1.000
_cell.angle_alpha   90.00
_cell.angle_beta   90.00
_cell.angle_gamma   90.00
#
_symmetry.space_group_name_H-M   'P 1'
#
loop_
_entity.id
_entity.type
_entity.pdbx_description
1 polymer ?
#
loop_
_entity_poly.entity_id
_entity_poly.type
_entity_poly.pdbx_seq_one_letter_code
_entity_poly.pdbx_strand_id
1 'polypeptide(L)'
;MRDIQHHLASTLSVELSAGTISKITDAVADAVLEWQRRPLDEFYPVIYLDAIRVKVRVNHRVASRSAHIAVGVDMDGIKHVP
;
A
#
# COMPACT_ATOMS: atom_id res chain seq x y z
N MET A 1 -6.16 -12.16 3.48
CA MET A 1 -5.37 -13.35 3.88
C MET A 1 -6.08 -14.65 3.56
N ARG A 2 -7.30 -14.89 4.07
CA ARG A 2 -8.06 -16.12 3.75
C ARG A 2 -8.35 -16.28 2.26
N ASP A 3 -8.66 -15.19 1.56
CA ASP A 3 -8.93 -15.24 0.11
C ASP A 3 -7.68 -15.58 -0.71
N ILE A 4 -6.52 -15.02 -0.33
CA ILE A 4 -5.22 -15.33 -0.95
C ILE A 4 -4.88 -16.81 -0.73
N GLN A 5 -5.04 -17.30 0.50
CA GLN A 5 -4.82 -18.71 0.83
C GLN A 5 -5.73 -19.63 0.01
N HIS A 6 -7.02 -19.29 -0.09
CA HIS A 6 -7.98 -20.08 -0.88
C HIS A 6 -7.62 -20.11 -2.37
N HIS A 7 -7.23 -18.97 -2.93
CA HIS A 7 -6.84 -18.88 -4.34
C HIS A 7 -5.55 -19.66 -4.67
N LEU A 8 -4.57 -19.62 -3.77
CA LEU A 8 -3.31 -20.38 -3.93
C LEU A 8 -3.54 -21.89 -3.82
N ALA A 9 -4.42 -22.31 -2.91
CA ALA A 9 -4.81 -23.72 -2.79
C ALA A 9 -5.58 -24.22 -4.01
N SER A 10 -6.49 -23.42 -4.58
CA SER A 10 -7.31 -23.83 -5.73
C SER A 10 -6.57 -23.80 -7.07
N THR A 11 -5.64 -22.86 -7.26
CA THR A 11 -4.95 -22.65 -8.54
C THR A 11 -3.62 -23.39 -8.63
N LEU A 12 -2.89 -23.46 -7.51
CA LEU A 12 -1.52 -23.99 -7.47
C LEU A 12 -1.40 -25.26 -6.62
N SER A 13 -2.48 -25.71 -5.98
CA SER A 13 -2.48 -26.84 -5.01
C SER A 13 -1.45 -26.68 -3.88
N VAL A 14 -1.07 -25.44 -3.57
CA VAL A 14 -0.16 -25.12 -2.47
C VAL A 14 -0.97 -24.62 -1.28
N GLU A 15 -0.92 -25.35 -0.16
CA GLU A 15 -1.47 -24.87 1.10
C GLU A 15 -0.43 -24.04 1.86
N LEU A 16 -0.66 -22.73 1.93
CA LEU A 16 0.14 -21.82 2.74
C LEU A 16 -0.67 -21.33 3.93
N SER A 17 -0.04 -21.30 5.11
CA SER A 17 -0.68 -20.71 6.28
C SER A 17 -0.86 -19.20 6.09
N ALA A 18 -1.90 -18.64 6.71
CA ALA A 18 -2.08 -17.18 6.75
C ALA A 18 -0.86 -16.45 7.34
N GLY A 19 -0.12 -17.09 8.26
CA GLY A 19 1.13 -16.55 8.81
C GLY A 19 2.26 -16.49 7.79
N THR A 20 2.38 -17.51 6.93
CA THR A 20 3.37 -17.53 5.84
C THR A 20 3.07 -16.45 4.81
N ILE A 21 1.79 -16.27 4.43
CA ILE A 21 1.37 -15.20 3.51
C ILE A 21 1.66 -13.84 4.13
N SER A 22 1.35 -13.65 5.42
CA SER A 22 1.69 -12.40 6.14
C SER A 22 3.18 -12.12 6.08
N LYS A 23 4.03 -13.12 6.38
CA LYS A 23 5.49 -12.97 6.35
C LYS A 23 6.01 -12.61 4.96
N ILE A 24 5.41 -13.17 3.91
CA ILE A 24 5.75 -12.82 2.52
C ILE A 24 5.34 -11.37 2.23
N THR A 25 4.15 -10.94 2.66
CA THR A 25 3.72 -9.53 2.49
C THR A 25 4.53 -8.57 3.36
N ASP A 26 5.07 -9.01 4.49
CA ASP A 26 5.95 -8.19 5.32
C ASP A 26 7.31 -7.96 4.64
N ALA A 27 7.73 -8.85 3.73
CA ALA A 27 9.00 -8.71 3.01
C ALA A 27 9.04 -7.49 2.05
N VAL A 28 7.88 -6.94 1.66
CA VAL A 28 7.83 -5.71 0.86
C VAL A 28 7.83 -4.43 1.70
N ALA A 29 7.81 -4.53 3.03
CA ALA A 29 7.77 -3.37 3.91
C ALA A 29 8.97 -2.43 3.71
N ASP A 30 10.17 -2.99 3.55
CA ASP A 30 11.37 -2.21 3.30
C ASP A 30 11.32 -1.49 1.94
N ALA A 31 10.83 -2.17 0.91
CA ALA A 31 10.63 -1.58 -0.42
C ALA A 31 9.59 -0.45 -0.41
N VAL A 32 8.53 -0.57 0.41
CA VAL A 32 7.56 0.50 0.62
C VAL A 32 8.21 1.71 1.30
N LEU A 33 9.09 1.49 2.30
CA LEU A 33 9.82 2.58 2.95
C LEU A 33 10.80 3.28 2.01
N GLU A 34 11.48 2.52 1.15
CA GLU A 34 12.36 3.07 0.12
C GLU A 34 11.55 3.90 -0.89
N TRP A 35 10.42 3.36 -1.36
CA TRP A 35 9.52 4.06 -2.26
C TRP A 35 8.98 5.36 -1.65
N GLN A 36 8.66 5.40 -0.35
CA GLN A 36 8.23 6.62 0.34
C GLN A 36 9.34 7.66 0.52
N ARG A 37 10.62 7.24 0.49
CA ARG A 37 11.78 8.11 0.71
C ARG A 37 12.46 8.55 -0.59
N ARG A 38 12.02 8.03 -1.73
CA ARG A 38 12.61 8.35 -3.02
C ARG A 38 12.57 9.87 -3.25
N PRO A 39 13.59 10.44 -3.92
CA PRO A 39 13.55 11.85 -4.27
C PRO A 39 12.36 12.12 -5.18
N LEU A 40 11.68 13.24 -4.92
CA LEU A 40 10.60 13.75 -5.75
C LEU A 40 11.17 14.77 -6.74
N ASP A 41 10.47 14.98 -7.85
CA ASP A 41 10.83 16.04 -8.77
C ASP A 41 10.58 17.40 -8.12
N GLU A 42 11.39 18.39 -8.50
CA GLU A 42 11.35 19.73 -7.92
C GLU A 42 10.02 20.46 -8.22
N PHE A 43 9.32 20.07 -9.29
CA PHE A 43 8.13 20.77 -9.76
C PHE A 43 7.06 19.82 -10.31
N TYR A 44 5.85 19.96 -9.77
CA TYR A 44 4.63 19.33 -10.27
C TYR A 44 3.59 20.42 -10.58
N PRO A 45 3.27 20.71 -11.85
CA PRO A 45 2.29 21.74 -12.21
C PRO A 45 0.90 21.54 -11.59
N VAL A 46 0.50 20.29 -11.32
CA VAL A 46 -0.77 19.96 -10.66
C VAL A 46 -0.53 18.91 -9.58
N ILE A 47 -1.12 19.09 -8.40
CA ILE A 47 -1.11 18.12 -7.31
C ILE A 47 -2.55 17.82 -6.88
N TYR A 48 -2.90 16.55 -6.86
CA TYR A 48 -4.13 16.05 -6.26
C TYR A 48 -3.84 15.54 -4.85
N LEU A 49 -4.71 15.90 -3.91
CA LEU A 49 -4.68 15.38 -2.54
C LEU A 49 -6.00 14.68 -2.27
N ASP A 50 -5.92 13.43 -1.82
CA ASP A 50 -7.08 12.65 -1.40
C ASP A 50 -6.84 12.08 0.01
N ALA A 51 -7.92 11.76 0.69
CA ALA A 51 -7.91 11.17 2.02
C ALA A 51 -8.96 10.06 2.12
N ILE A 52 -8.49 8.81 2.21
CA ILE A 52 -9.36 7.65 2.40
C ILE A 52 -9.49 7.38 3.90
N ARG A 53 -10.72 7.33 4.39
CA ARG A 53 -10.98 7.05 5.80
C ARG A 53 -11.03 5.54 6.05
N VAL A 54 -10.04 5.02 6.76
CA VAL A 54 -9.90 3.60 7.08
C VAL A 54 -10.07 3.35 8.58
N LYS A 55 -10.67 2.21 8.93
CA LYS A 55 -10.77 1.74 10.31
C LYS A 55 -9.54 0.89 10.61
N VAL A 56 -8.71 1.36 11.53
CA VAL A 56 -7.50 0.65 11.95
C VAL A 56 -7.59 0.30 13.43
N ARG A 57 -7.01 -0.84 13.81
CA ARG A 57 -6.92 -1.25 15.21
C ARG A 57 -5.59 -0.73 15.77
N VAL A 58 -5.67 0.13 16.78
CA VAL A 58 -4.52 0.68 17.51
C VAL A 58 -4.78 0.46 18.99
N ASN A 59 -3.82 -0.15 19.72
CA ASN A 59 -3.94 -0.44 21.15
C ASN A 59 -5.26 -1.15 21.51
N HIS A 60 -5.59 -2.21 20.77
CA HIS A 60 -6.83 -3.00 20.89
C HIS A 60 -8.15 -2.25 20.65
N ARG A 61 -8.11 -0.97 20.25
CA ARG A 61 -9.30 -0.18 19.91
C ARG A 61 -9.36 0.09 18.42
N VAL A 62 -10.55 -0.01 17.84
CA VAL A 62 -10.77 0.33 16.43
C VAL A 62 -11.03 1.83 16.34
N ALA A 63 -10.16 2.53 15.63
CA ALA A 63 -10.24 3.97 15.41
C ALA A 63 -10.32 4.29 13.91
N SER A 64 -11.00 5.37 13.58
CA SER A 64 -10.96 5.92 12.22
C SER A 64 -9.69 6.74 12.03
N ARG A 65 -8.93 6.46 10.99
CA ARG A 65 -7.78 7.26 10.54
C ARG A 65 -7.97 7.64 9.08
N SER A 66 -7.36 8.73 8.65
CA SER A 66 -7.25 9.09 7.24
C SER A 66 -5.89 8.63 6.72
N ALA A 67 -5.91 7.86 5.63
CA ALA A 67 -4.75 7.64 4.79
C ALA A 67 -4.76 8.74 3.73
N HIS A 68 -3.77 9.63 3.77
CA HIS A 68 -3.64 10.71 2.80
C HIS A 68 -2.80 10.23 1.62
N ILE A 69 -3.22 10.57 0.41
CA ILE A 69 -2.54 10.22 -0.83
C ILE A 69 -2.31 11.52 -1.59
N ALA A 70 -1.06 11.76 -1.99
CA ALA A 70 -0.72 12.82 -2.92
C ALA A 70 -0.47 12.21 -4.31
N VAL A 71 -0.90 12.91 -5.36
CA VAL A 71 -0.61 12.54 -6.76
C VAL A 71 -0.18 13.79 -7.51
N GLY A 72 1.10 13.86 -7.90
CA GLY A 72 1.65 14.93 -8.72
C GLY A 72 1.54 14.60 -10.21
N VAL A 73 1.25 15.60 -11.03
CA VAL A 73 1.36 15.51 -12.49
C VAL A 73 2.65 16.21 -12.89
N ASP A 74 3.52 15.53 -13.63
CA ASP A 74 4.77 16.11 -14.13
C ASP A 74 4.54 16.99 -15.38
N MET A 75 5.64 17.50 -15.95
CA MET A 75 5.61 18.37 -17.14
C MET A 75 5.17 17.63 -18.42
N ASP A 76 5.31 16.30 -18.45
CA ASP A 76 4.85 15.44 -19.55
C ASP A 76 3.38 15.03 -19.38
N GLY A 77 2.73 15.47 -18.30
CA GLY A 77 1.34 15.15 -17.99
C GLY A 77 1.16 13.78 -17.33
N ILE A 78 2.23 13.12 -16.89
CA ILE A 78 2.18 11.80 -16.25
C ILE A 78 1.90 11.97 -14.76
N LYS A 79 0.97 11.15 -14.26
CA LYS A 79 0.60 11.10 -12.84
C LYS A 79 1.56 10.20 -12.07
N HIS A 80 2.22 10.78 -11.09
CA HIS A 80 3.07 10.08 -10.13
C HIS A 80 2.43 10.19 -8.75
N VAL A 81 2.47 9.11 -7.97
CA VAL A 81 2.13 9.14 -6.54
C VAL A 81 3.43 9.47 -5.81
N PRO A 82 3.69 10.72 -5.39
CA PRO A 82 4.93 11.11 -4.75
C PRO A 82 5.08 10.41 -3.40
#